data_AF-A0A957VVH6-F1
#
_entry.id   AF-A0A957VVH6-F1
#
_cell.length_a   1.000
_cell.length_b   1.000
_cell.length_c   1.000
_cell.angle_alpha   90.00
_cell.angle_beta   90.00
_cell.angle_gamma   90.00
#
_symmetry.space_group_name_H-M   'P 1'
#
loop_
_entity.id
_entity.type
_entity.pdbx_description
1 polymer ?
#
loop_
_entity_poly.entity_id
_entity_poly.type
_entity_poly.pdbx_seq_one_letter_code
_entity_poly.pdbx_strand_id
1 'polypeptide(L)'
;MPKMTAKYSGAIQTAHNAGLPAIETNNQEELYTLLQENGYFWDSKVELWEYHVPEDADDPTPLIMIRVWAEGEIIEEAADDLASAIKKARLPWLLIERSQPYGNRPPKQREARIYLKFLPEKK
;
A
#
# COMPACT_ATOMS: atom_id res chain seq x y z
N MET A 1 5.41 -28.74 6.76
CA MET A 1 6.10 -28.10 7.90
C MET A 1 6.68 -26.79 7.44
N PRO A 2 6.43 -25.69 8.16
CA PRO A 2 6.95 -24.39 7.79
C PRO A 2 8.48 -24.34 7.79
N LYS A 3 9.06 -23.54 6.90
CA LYS A 3 10.52 -23.34 6.87
C LYS A 3 10.93 -22.54 8.11
N MET A 4 11.86 -23.09 8.89
CA MET A 4 12.44 -22.44 10.08
C MET A 4 13.38 -21.30 9.67
N THR A 5 12.80 -20.17 9.31
CA THR A 5 13.52 -18.92 9.05
C THR A 5 13.72 -18.15 10.35
N ALA A 6 14.68 -17.22 10.38
CA ALA A 6 14.89 -16.32 11.53
C ALA A 6 13.59 -15.60 11.94
N LYS A 7 12.81 -15.14 10.95
CA LYS A 7 11.48 -14.53 11.15
C LYS A 7 10.51 -15.48 11.84
N TYR A 8 10.43 -16.74 11.40
CA TYR A 8 9.50 -17.71 11.94
C TYR A 8 9.90 -18.18 13.34
N SER A 9 11.18 -18.48 13.58
CA SER A 9 11.67 -18.81 14.92
C SER A 9 11.51 -17.64 15.89
N GLY A 10 11.78 -16.42 15.43
CA GLY A 10 11.56 -15.20 16.21
C GLY A 10 10.08 -14.99 16.53
N ALA A 11 9.18 -15.31 15.59
CA ALA A 11 7.74 -15.18 15.80
C ALA A 11 7.24 -16.12 16.90
N ILE A 12 7.68 -17.38 16.89
CA ILE A 12 7.33 -18.37 17.92
C ILE A 12 7.81 -17.88 19.30
N GLN A 13 9.08 -17.44 19.39
CA GLN A 13 9.65 -16.95 20.64
C GLN A 13 8.91 -15.71 21.15
N THR A 14 8.57 -14.79 20.25
CA THR A 14 7.87 -13.55 20.58
C THR A 14 6.46 -13.84 21.08
N ALA A 15 5.70 -14.68 20.38
CA ALA A 15 4.36 -15.09 20.81
C ALA A 15 4.38 -15.77 22.18
N HIS A 16 5.35 -16.66 22.41
CA HIS A 16 5.55 -17.30 23.71
C HIS A 16 5.86 -16.29 24.83
N ASN A 17 6.78 -15.35 24.58
CA ASN A 17 7.15 -14.32 25.56
C ASN A 17 6.00 -13.35 25.88
N ALA A 18 5.16 -13.07 24.88
CA ALA A 18 3.99 -12.21 25.01
C ALA A 18 2.78 -12.93 25.64
N GLY A 19 2.86 -14.23 25.91
CA GLY A 19 1.75 -15.02 26.45
C GLY A 19 0.59 -15.20 25.47
N LEU A 20 0.84 -15.04 24.17
CA LEU A 20 -0.16 -15.20 23.12
C LEU A 20 -0.48 -16.70 22.93
N PRO A 21 -1.73 -17.03 22.53
CA PRO A 21 -2.13 -18.42 22.37
C PRO A 21 -1.18 -19.15 21.41
N ALA A 22 -0.79 -20.35 21.80
CA ALA A 22 0.01 -21.22 20.97
C ALA A 22 -0.81 -21.64 19.75
N ILE A 23 -0.68 -20.91 18.64
CA ILE A 23 -1.22 -21.34 17.36
C ILE A 23 -0.50 -22.65 17.03
N GLU A 24 -1.25 -23.72 16.78
CA GLU A 24 -0.68 -24.96 16.26
C GLU A 24 0.17 -24.59 15.03
N THR A 25 1.48 -24.81 15.15
CA THR A 25 2.57 -24.21 14.37
C THR A 25 2.63 -24.63 12.89
N ASN A 26 1.49 -24.99 12.32
CA ASN A 26 1.35 -25.45 10.95
C ASN A 26 1.01 -24.31 9.98
N ASN A 27 0.57 -23.14 10.45
CA ASN A 27 0.31 -21.97 9.59
C ASN A 27 1.15 -20.75 10.01
N GLN A 28 2.14 -20.39 9.18
CA GLN A 28 2.98 -19.22 9.44
C GLN A 28 2.20 -17.91 9.34
N GLU A 29 1.22 -17.85 8.45
CA GLU A 29 0.46 -16.62 8.20
C GLU A 29 -0.39 -16.28 9.43
N GLU A 30 -1.06 -17.27 10.02
CA GLU A 30 -1.84 -17.10 11.25
C GLU A 30 -0.97 -16.59 12.41
N LEU A 31 0.25 -17.12 12.58
CA LEU A 31 1.16 -16.66 13.62
C LEU A 31 1.59 -15.20 13.40
N TYR A 32 1.87 -14.82 12.15
CA TYR A 32 2.24 -13.45 11.82
C TYR A 32 1.07 -12.47 11.99
N THR A 33 -0.13 -12.87 11.59
CA THR A 33 -1.35 -12.09 11.81
C THR A 33 -1.62 -11.89 13.29
N LEU A 34 -1.56 -12.95 14.10
CA LEU A 34 -1.74 -12.85 15.56
C LEU A 34 -0.73 -11.88 16.19
N LEU A 35 0.54 -11.96 15.79
CA LEU A 35 1.56 -11.03 16.27
C LEU A 35 1.24 -9.59 15.88
N GLN A 36 0.87 -9.34 14.62
CA GLN A 36 0.50 -8.01 14.14
C GLN A 36 -0.72 -7.43 14.86
N GLU A 37 -1.76 -8.24 15.09
CA GLU A 37 -2.96 -7.84 15.85
C GLU A 37 -2.63 -7.49 17.31
N ASN A 38 -1.54 -8.02 17.86
CA ASN A 38 -1.05 -7.73 19.20
C ASN A 38 0.12 -6.72 19.21
N GLY A 39 0.31 -5.97 18.12
CA GLY A 39 1.28 -4.87 18.06
C GLY A 39 2.73 -5.30 17.77
N TYR A 40 2.97 -6.55 17.39
CA TYR A 40 4.32 -7.03 17.03
C TYR A 40 4.54 -7.00 15.52
N PHE A 41 5.61 -6.32 15.08
CA PHE A 41 5.97 -6.18 13.67
C PHE A 41 7.41 -6.65 13.43
N TRP A 42 7.65 -7.31 12.29
CA TRP A 42 8.99 -7.79 11.93
C TRP A 42 9.82 -6.68 11.27
N ASP A 43 10.93 -6.29 11.89
CA ASP A 43 11.94 -5.46 11.25
C ASP A 43 13.01 -6.34 10.58
N SER A 44 13.03 -6.32 9.24
CA SER A 44 14.00 -7.05 8.43
C SER A 44 15.44 -6.54 8.53
N LYS A 45 15.67 -5.32 9.02
CA LYS A 45 17.02 -4.74 9.15
C LYS A 45 17.74 -5.28 10.38
N VAL A 46 17.02 -5.41 11.49
CA VAL A 46 17.54 -5.92 12.76
C VAL A 46 17.19 -7.40 13.00
N GLU A 47 16.37 -7.98 12.12
CA GLU A 47 15.89 -9.38 12.17
C GLU A 47 15.19 -9.73 13.49
N LEU A 48 14.33 -8.83 13.99
CA LEU A 48 13.60 -9.00 15.23
C LEU A 48 12.12 -8.61 15.08
N TRP A 49 11.29 -9.16 15.98
CA TRP A 49 9.91 -8.70 16.17
C TRP A 49 9.90 -7.60 17.22
N GLU A 50 9.49 -6.41 16.81
CA GLU A 50 9.42 -5.22 17.66
C GLU A 50 7.98 -5.01 18.12
N TYR A 51 7.82 -4.71 19.40
CA TYR A 51 6.53 -4.32 19.94
C TYR A 51 6.32 -2.83 19.72
N HIS A 52 5.25 -2.50 19.01
CA HIS A 52 4.74 -1.15 18.86
C HIS A 52 3.49 -1.04 19.72
N VAL A 53 3.48 -0.07 20.63
CA VAL A 53 2.29 0.27 21.40
C VAL A 53 1.18 0.60 20.39
N PRO A 54 -0.02 0.01 20.50
CA PRO A 54 -1.14 0.39 19.66
C PRO A 54 -1.43 1.88 19.86
N GLU A 55 -0.96 2.70 18.93
CA GLU A 55 -1.44 4.06 18.75
C GLU A 55 -2.75 3.97 17.97
N ASP A 56 -3.67 4.91 18.21
CA ASP A 56 -4.83 5.05 17.34
C ASP A 56 -4.30 5.26 15.92
N ALA A 57 -4.73 4.41 14.99
CA ALA A 57 -4.34 4.57 13.60
C ALA A 57 -4.77 5.97 13.13
N ASP A 58 -3.86 6.69 12.48
CA ASP A 58 -4.22 7.95 11.83
C ASP A 58 -5.41 7.70 10.88
N ASP A 59 -6.29 8.70 10.80
CA ASP A 59 -7.35 8.68 9.80
C ASP A 59 -6.75 8.46 8.40
N PRO A 60 -7.37 7.62 7.55
CA PRO A 60 -6.87 7.38 6.21
C PRO A 60 -6.78 8.72 5.46
N THR A 61 -5.65 8.94 4.78
CA THR A 61 -5.50 10.15 3.97
C THR A 61 -6.61 10.17 2.92
N PRO A 62 -7.37 11.27 2.78
CA PRO A 62 -8.51 11.33 1.84
C PRO A 62 -8.07 11.47 0.37
N LEU A 63 -6.82 11.11 0.06
CA LEU A 63 -6.18 11.22 -1.23
C LEU A 63 -6.60 10.06 -2.14
N ILE A 64 -7.08 10.39 -3.32
CA ILE A 64 -7.27 9.41 -4.40
C ILE A 64 -6.17 9.63 -5.43
N MET A 65 -5.43 8.57 -5.74
CA MET A 65 -4.42 8.60 -6.80
C MET A 65 -4.86 7.69 -7.95
N ILE A 66 -4.96 8.26 -9.14
CA ILE A 66 -5.31 7.53 -10.36
C ILE A 66 -4.10 7.55 -11.29
N ARG A 67 -3.69 6.38 -11.77
CA ARG A 67 -2.66 6.23 -12.79
C ARG A 67 -3.32 6.01 -14.14
N VAL A 68 -3.13 6.97 -15.04
CA VAL A 68 -3.54 6.85 -16.45
C VAL A 68 -2.37 6.24 -17.22
N TRP A 69 -2.65 5.24 -18.05
CA TRP A 69 -1.66 4.57 -18.88
C TRP A 69 -2.24 4.39 -20.28
N ALA A 70 -1.54 4.92 -21.28
CA ALA A 70 -1.93 4.90 -22.68
C ALA A 70 -0.69 4.96 -23.59
N GLU A 71 -0.91 5.01 -24.89
CA GLU A 71 0.14 5.35 -25.86
C GLU A 71 0.70 6.75 -25.60
N GLY A 72 2.01 6.92 -25.81
CA GLY A 72 2.74 8.14 -25.45
C GLY A 72 2.26 9.39 -26.16
N GLU A 73 1.70 9.26 -27.37
CA GLU A 73 1.18 10.40 -28.13
C GLU A 73 -0.18 10.89 -27.59
N ILE A 74 -0.97 10.02 -26.96
CA ILE A 74 -2.34 10.34 -26.49
C ILE A 74 -2.45 10.44 -24.97
N ILE A 75 -1.38 10.15 -24.22
CA ILE A 75 -1.44 10.03 -22.76
C ILE A 75 -1.89 11.33 -22.06
N GLU A 76 -1.45 12.47 -22.59
CA GLU A 76 -1.82 13.80 -22.10
C GLU A 76 -3.33 14.02 -22.25
N GLU A 77 -3.85 13.81 -23.47
CA GLU A 77 -5.28 13.94 -23.79
C GLU A 77 -6.13 12.98 -22.95
N ALA A 78 -5.73 11.70 -22.85
CA ALA A 78 -6.44 10.71 -22.04
C ALA A 78 -6.50 11.09 -20.55
N ALA A 79 -5.44 11.70 -20.01
CA ALA A 79 -5.43 12.16 -18.63
C ALA A 79 -6.34 13.37 -18.42
N ASP A 80 -6.35 14.31 -19.36
CA ASP A 80 -7.19 15.51 -19.31
C ASP A 80 -8.69 15.17 -19.52
N ASP A 81 -9.00 14.22 -20.39
CA ASP A 81 -10.34 13.69 -20.58
C ASP A 81 -10.87 13.02 -19.32
N LEU A 82 -10.04 12.22 -18.63
CA LEU A 82 -10.42 11.58 -17.38
C LEU A 82 -10.68 12.62 -16.28
N ALA A 83 -9.79 13.60 -16.11
CA ALA A 83 -9.98 14.68 -15.15
C ALA A 83 -11.26 15.48 -15.45
N SER A 84 -11.51 15.75 -16.74
CA SER A 84 -12.72 16.42 -17.20
C SER A 84 -13.98 15.59 -16.95
N ALA A 85 -13.92 14.27 -17.14
CA ALA A 85 -15.03 13.35 -16.88
C ALA A 85 -15.39 13.33 -15.39
N ILE A 86 -14.40 13.26 -14.50
CA ILE A 86 -14.59 13.34 -13.04
C ILE A 86 -15.31 14.65 -12.67
N LYS A 87 -14.85 15.78 -13.22
CA LYS A 87 -15.48 17.08 -13.01
C LYS A 87 -16.91 17.15 -13.55
N LYS A 88 -17.15 16.64 -14.77
CA LYS A 88 -18.49 16.61 -15.40
C LYS A 88 -19.46 15.72 -14.62
N ALA A 89 -18.98 14.62 -14.05
CA ALA A 89 -19.74 13.72 -13.19
C ALA A 89 -20.08 14.33 -11.82
N ARG A 90 -19.57 15.54 -11.51
CA ARG A 90 -19.77 16.23 -10.22
C ARG A 90 -19.35 15.37 -9.03
N LEU A 91 -18.30 14.56 -9.22
CA LEU A 91 -17.69 13.83 -8.11
C LEU A 91 -17.04 14.85 -7.16
N PRO A 92 -17.06 14.61 -5.83
CA PRO A 92 -16.57 15.55 -4.83
C PRO A 92 -15.05 15.54 -4.75
N TRP A 93 -14.35 15.47 -5.88
CA TRP A 93 -12.91 15.29 -5.98
C TRP A 93 -12.29 16.38 -6.83
N LEU A 94 -11.35 17.12 -6.24
CA LEU A 94 -10.59 18.16 -6.89
C LEU A 94 -9.22 17.61 -7.30
N LEU A 95 -8.87 17.72 -8.58
CA LEU A 95 -7.50 17.43 -9.05
C LEU A 95 -6.54 18.46 -8.43
N ILE A 96 -5.59 17.99 -7.63
CA ILE A 96 -4.60 18.84 -6.94
C ILE A 96 -3.20 18.74 -7.56
N GLU A 97 -2.89 17.62 -8.19
CA GLU A 97 -1.58 17.39 -8.79
C GLU A 97 -1.74 16.50 -10.01
N ARG A 98 -0.99 16.85 -11.05
CA ARG A 98 -0.80 16.05 -12.25
C ARG A 98 0.70 15.94 -12.51
N SER A 99 1.19 14.72 -12.66
CA SER A 99 2.58 14.50 -13.02
C SER A 99 2.83 14.78 -14.51
N GLN A 100 4.09 14.98 -14.87
CA GLN A 100 4.53 14.89 -16.26
C GLN A 100 4.35 13.44 -16.78
N PRO A 101 4.27 13.22 -18.10
CA PRO A 101 4.30 11.89 -18.68
C PRO A 101 5.60 11.17 -18.35
N TYR A 102 5.48 9.95 -17.86
CA TYR A 102 6.61 9.03 -17.71
C TYR A 102 6.58 8.02 -18.83
N GLY A 103 7.57 8.07 -19.72
CA GLY A 103 7.79 7.02 -20.72
C GLY A 103 8.15 5.69 -20.06
N ASN A 104 7.64 4.59 -20.63
CA ASN A 104 7.97 3.26 -20.16
C ASN A 104 9.29 2.76 -20.78
N ARG A 105 9.93 1.81 -20.09
CA ARG A 105 11.12 1.11 -20.60
C ARG A 105 10.71 0.05 -21.62
N PRO A 106 11.64 -0.42 -22.48
CA PRO A 106 11.40 -1.57 -23.35
C PRO A 106 10.85 -2.78 -22.57
N PRO A 107 9.92 -3.56 -23.17
CA PRO A 107 9.43 -3.46 -24.54
C PRO A 107 8.28 -2.44 -24.75
N LYS A 108 7.87 -1.72 -23.70
CA LYS A 108 6.68 -0.85 -23.71
C LYS A 108 6.98 0.61 -24.02
N GLN A 109 8.09 0.91 -24.72
CA GLN A 109 8.55 2.29 -24.94
C GLN A 109 7.57 3.21 -25.69
N ARG A 110 6.53 2.66 -26.32
CA ARG A 110 5.48 3.44 -26.98
C ARG A 110 4.36 3.87 -26.03
N GLU A 111 4.35 3.35 -24.81
CA GLU A 111 3.36 3.69 -23.80
C GLU A 111 3.97 4.66 -22.78
N ALA A 112 3.11 5.47 -22.17
CA ALA A 112 3.46 6.37 -21.09
C ALA A 112 2.40 6.35 -19.99
N ARG A 113 2.74 6.90 -18.83
CA ARG A 113 1.83 7.00 -17.70
C ARG A 113 1.87 8.38 -17.06
N ILE A 114 0.71 8.85 -16.62
CA ILE A 114 0.53 10.07 -15.82
C ILE A 114 -0.15 9.68 -14.50
N TYR A 115 0.30 10.30 -13.41
CA TYR A 115 -0.35 10.19 -12.11
C TYR A 115 -1.18 11.44 -11.85
N LEU A 116 -2.46 11.22 -11.52
CA LEU A 116 -3.41 12.24 -11.13
C LEU A 116 -3.72 12.05 -9.64
N LYS A 117 -3.61 13.12 -8.85
CA LYS A 117 -3.96 13.12 -7.43
C LYS A 117 -5.16 14.00 -7.19
N PHE A 118 -6.13 13.47 -6.46
CA PHE A 118 -7.35 14.15 -6.10
C PHE A 118 -7.51 14.20 -4.59
N LEU A 119 -8.01 15.33 -4.08
CA LEU A 119 -8.50 15.46 -2.71
C LEU A 119 -10.00 15.73 -2.72
N PRO A 120 -10.72 15.47 -1.62
CA PRO A 120 -12.12 15.82 -1.54
C PRO A 120 -12.29 17.33 -1.63
N GLU A 121 -13.31 17.78 -2.35
CA GLU A 121 -13.72 19.18 -2.30
C GLU A 121 -14.22 19.48 -0.88
N LYS A 122 -13.59 20.43 -0.19
CA LYS A 122 -14.04 20.88 1.13
C LYS A 122 -15.43 21.52 0.93
N LYS A 123 -16.46 20.90 1.51
CA LYS A 123 -17.81 21.47 1.55
C LYS A 123 -17.85 22.74 2.41
#